data_AF-A0AAP0L4E8-F1
#
_entry.id   AF-A0AAP0L4E8-F1
#
_cell.length_a   1.000
_cell.length_b   1.000
_cell.length_c   1.000
_cell.angle_alpha   90.00
_cell.angle_beta   90.00
_cell.angle_gamma   90.00
#
_symmetry.space_group_name_H-M   'P 1'
#
loop_
_entity.id
_entity.type
_entity.pdbx_description
1 polymer ?
#
loop_
_entity_poly.entity_id
_entity_poly.type
_entity_poly.pdbx_seq_one_letter_code
_entity_poly.pdbx_strand_id
1 'polypeptide(L)'
;MSTATSIAWRTSKQAAASSSSSLSAIFAFRSNLNKLPFSSKFPHHLLCTSTRTMASTTKINTIKDQKITAPYGSWSSPITADAVSGAEKRLGGLAVDGSGRLLWVESRPKEAGRTVLVREGEKIGDEPIDVTPPDFAVRTTAQEYGGQAFSVSGDIVVFSNYKDQRLYKQLIGDSFPGPLTPDYGGPVVCFADGVFVSRFNSYISVMEGKFIANQFDDYHRESTLNPIATIVFVKLNNKNIQDPKILVSGSDFYAFPRMDPKGERLAWVEWSHPNMHWDKAEIWVGYVSEDGWVENRNEVVPVYSLLAEFSKPCGFLVLHPMILFKVTRRIILLLAAIGRQDGRSYLGIINDAQKSLSMLDVPFTDISTIVHLDDNNSIAVRFSIIWPSSAESTEYKSYFSVPEWIKFPSEFPGQYSYAYFYPPFNPIYEASPQEKPPLVLKTHGGPTSESRGTLNLNIQYWTSRGWAFVDVNYGGSTGYGREYRERLLGQWGVVDVNDCCNCANFLVENRKVDGKRLCITGGSAGGYTTLASLAFRQTFKAGASLYGVSVNLLCFAI
;
A
#
# COMPACT_ATOMS: atom_id res chain seq x y z
N MET A 1 18.37 -42.86 -10.88
CA MET A 1 17.83 -42.41 -12.18
C MET A 1 16.35 -42.10 -12.01
N SER A 2 16.01 -40.81 -11.90
CA SER A 2 14.68 -40.26 -12.15
C SER A 2 14.87 -38.73 -12.09
N THR A 3 14.57 -38.09 -13.21
CA THR A 3 14.98 -36.75 -13.61
C THR A 3 14.15 -35.67 -12.95
N ALA A 4 14.80 -34.77 -12.21
CA ALA A 4 14.22 -33.50 -11.76
C ALA A 4 14.16 -32.53 -12.94
N THR A 5 12.95 -32.18 -13.38
CA THR A 5 12.75 -31.16 -14.41
C THR A 5 12.68 -29.79 -13.75
N SER A 6 13.80 -29.05 -13.77
CA SER A 6 13.82 -27.63 -13.40
C SER A 6 13.11 -26.82 -14.50
N ILE A 7 12.03 -26.11 -14.17
CA ILE A 7 11.46 -25.10 -15.07
C ILE A 7 12.24 -23.81 -14.82
N ALA A 8 13.27 -23.59 -15.65
CA ALA A 8 13.99 -22.33 -15.72
C ALA A 8 13.10 -21.29 -16.42
N TRP A 9 12.92 -20.13 -15.78
CA TRP A 9 12.26 -18.97 -16.35
C TRP A 9 13.10 -18.42 -17.52
N ARG A 10 12.71 -18.77 -18.76
CA ARG A 10 13.30 -18.17 -19.97
C ARG A 10 12.70 -16.78 -20.19
N THR A 11 13.53 -15.76 -20.03
CA THR A 11 13.23 -14.39 -20.43
C THR A 11 13.21 -14.28 -21.96
N SER A 12 12.06 -14.00 -22.56
CA SER A 12 12.01 -13.44 -23.91
C SER A 12 12.32 -11.94 -23.84
N LYS A 13 13.47 -11.55 -24.39
CA LYS A 13 13.76 -10.15 -24.73
C LYS A 13 12.73 -9.67 -25.75
N GLN A 14 11.94 -8.66 -25.43
CA GLN A 14 11.44 -7.75 -26.45
C GLN A 14 11.27 -6.34 -25.89
N ALA A 15 12.00 -5.43 -26.51
CA ALA A 15 11.94 -4.00 -26.27
C ALA A 15 10.63 -3.43 -26.83
N ALA A 16 9.94 -2.64 -26.03
CA ALA A 16 9.05 -1.59 -26.51
C ALA A 16 9.03 -0.48 -25.46
N ALA A 17 9.81 0.58 -25.73
CA ALA A 17 9.68 1.84 -25.04
C ALA A 17 8.30 2.43 -25.37
N SER A 18 7.45 2.58 -24.37
CA SER A 18 6.34 3.52 -24.40
C SER A 18 6.28 4.21 -23.04
N SER A 19 6.31 5.53 -23.08
CA SER A 19 6.32 6.42 -21.93
C SER A 19 4.98 6.35 -21.19
N SER A 20 4.92 5.65 -20.06
CA SER A 20 3.80 5.73 -19.12
C SER A 20 4.28 6.35 -17.80
N SER A 21 3.77 7.55 -17.51
CA SER A 21 3.89 8.19 -16.21
C SER A 21 3.05 7.41 -15.19
N SER A 22 3.66 6.87 -14.14
CA SER A 22 3.00 6.03 -13.13
C SER A 22 2.20 6.89 -12.13
N LEU A 23 0.90 7.05 -12.37
CA LEU A 23 -0.05 7.62 -11.42
C LEU A 23 -0.47 6.58 -10.38
N SER A 24 -0.56 6.97 -9.12
CA SER A 24 -1.29 6.21 -8.10
C SER A 24 -2.79 6.44 -8.31
N ALA A 25 -3.56 5.36 -8.47
CA ALA A 25 -5.00 5.43 -8.72
C ALA A 25 -5.74 4.35 -7.92
N ILE A 26 -6.97 4.66 -7.49
CA ILE A 26 -7.93 3.64 -7.05
C ILE A 26 -8.56 3.01 -8.31
N PHE A 27 -8.56 1.68 -8.36
CA PHE A 27 -9.14 0.91 -9.46
C PHE A 27 -10.42 0.22 -9.04
N ALA A 28 -11.50 0.43 -9.80
CA ALA A 28 -12.63 -0.49 -9.82
C ALA A 28 -12.88 -0.95 -11.27
N PHE A 29 -13.21 -2.23 -11.40
CA PHE A 29 -13.63 -2.83 -12.66
C PHE A 29 -15.15 -2.61 -12.83
N ARG A 30 -15.55 -1.87 -13.88
CA ARG A 30 -16.97 -1.68 -14.27
C ARG A 30 -17.21 -2.11 -15.71
N SER A 31 -18.32 -2.82 -15.95
CA SER A 31 -18.88 -3.01 -17.29
C SER A 31 -20.05 -2.04 -17.54
N ASN A 32 -20.17 -1.56 -18.78
CA ASN A 32 -21.31 -0.77 -19.24
C ASN A 32 -22.38 -1.72 -19.76
N LEU A 33 -23.51 -1.80 -19.06
CA LEU A 33 -24.73 -2.41 -19.58
C LEU A 33 -25.43 -1.42 -20.50
N ASN A 34 -25.37 -1.62 -21.82
CA ASN A 34 -26.46 -1.24 -22.70
C ASN A 34 -26.52 -2.13 -23.96
N LYS A 35 -27.76 -2.53 -24.27
CA LYS A 35 -28.28 -3.54 -25.20
C LYS A 35 -27.82 -3.37 -26.67
N LEU A 36 -27.73 -4.48 -27.43
CA LEU A 36 -28.61 -4.87 -28.57
C LEU A 36 -28.10 -6.15 -29.30
N PRO A 37 -28.90 -6.79 -30.20
CA PRO A 37 -29.32 -8.18 -30.03
C PRO A 37 -28.56 -9.23 -30.87
N PHE A 38 -28.87 -10.49 -30.55
CA PHE A 38 -28.63 -11.68 -31.35
C PHE A 38 -28.87 -11.46 -32.85
N SER A 39 -27.86 -11.75 -33.68
CA SER A 39 -28.07 -12.54 -34.90
C SER A 39 -26.75 -13.09 -35.44
N SER A 40 -26.82 -14.35 -35.86
CA SER A 40 -25.81 -15.17 -36.49
C SER A 40 -25.33 -14.65 -37.85
N LYS A 41 -24.02 -14.85 -38.09
CA LYS A 41 -23.30 -15.12 -39.36
C LYS A 41 -22.14 -14.16 -39.59
N PHE A 42 -20.94 -14.76 -39.66
CA PHE A 42 -19.78 -14.15 -40.30
C PHE A 42 -20.12 -13.75 -41.76
N PRO A 43 -19.54 -12.65 -42.23
CA PRO A 43 -18.65 -12.80 -43.37
C PRO A 43 -17.31 -12.08 -43.21
N HIS A 44 -16.32 -12.67 -43.86
CA HIS A 44 -15.03 -12.08 -44.16
C HIS A 44 -15.15 -10.81 -45.02
N HIS A 45 -14.15 -9.93 -44.86
CA HIS A 45 -13.88 -8.69 -45.61
C HIS A 45 -14.76 -7.48 -45.28
N LEU A 46 -14.14 -6.39 -44.82
CA LEU A 46 -13.85 -5.21 -45.67
C LEU A 46 -13.17 -4.07 -44.87
N LEU A 47 -12.14 -3.51 -45.52
CA LEU A 47 -11.78 -2.09 -45.63
C LEU A 47 -11.31 -1.32 -44.39
N CYS A 48 -9.99 -1.19 -44.32
CA CYS A 48 -9.31 -0.01 -43.80
C CYS A 48 -9.69 1.21 -44.64
N THR A 49 -10.48 2.12 -44.09
CA THR A 49 -10.65 3.48 -44.61
C THR A 49 -9.87 4.43 -43.71
N SER A 50 -8.68 4.82 -44.16
CA SER A 50 -7.97 5.95 -43.57
C SER A 50 -8.69 7.24 -43.94
N THR A 51 -9.30 7.92 -42.99
CA THR A 51 -9.67 9.32 -43.15
C THR A 51 -8.44 10.18 -42.87
N ARG A 52 -7.75 10.53 -43.94
CA ARG A 52 -6.74 11.60 -43.96
C ARG A 52 -7.44 12.90 -43.59
N THR A 53 -7.17 13.42 -42.40
CA THR A 53 -7.46 14.82 -42.08
C THR A 53 -6.27 15.63 -42.60
N MET A 54 -6.50 16.50 -43.59
CA MET A 54 -5.46 17.39 -44.11
C MET A 54 -5.05 18.37 -43.03
N ALA A 55 -3.83 18.22 -42.52
CA ALA A 55 -3.18 19.24 -41.71
C ALA A 55 -2.81 20.41 -42.62
N SER A 56 -3.40 21.58 -42.36
CA SER A 56 -2.94 22.86 -42.89
C SER A 56 -1.48 23.05 -42.49
N THR A 57 -0.60 23.13 -43.48
CA THR A 57 0.84 23.38 -43.35
C THR A 57 1.07 24.81 -42.89
N THR A 58 0.92 25.03 -41.59
CA THR A 58 1.54 26.18 -40.94
C THR A 58 2.98 25.78 -40.67
N LYS A 59 3.95 26.41 -41.35
CA LYS A 59 5.38 26.25 -41.06
C LYS A 59 5.61 26.62 -39.60
N ILE A 60 5.69 25.62 -38.72
CA ILE A 60 6.22 25.81 -37.37
C ILE A 60 7.71 26.02 -37.55
N ASN A 61 8.14 27.28 -37.42
CA ASN A 61 9.55 27.60 -37.26
C ASN A 61 10.06 26.80 -36.05
N THR A 62 10.91 25.83 -36.31
CA THR A 62 11.70 25.09 -35.32
C THR A 62 12.72 26.04 -34.69
N ILE A 63 12.27 26.87 -33.75
CA ILE A 63 13.14 27.34 -32.68
C ILE A 63 13.32 26.10 -31.80
N LYS A 64 14.50 25.47 -31.86
CA LYS A 64 14.95 24.62 -30.75
C LYS A 64 14.92 25.53 -29.52
N ASP A 65 13.98 25.34 -28.61
CA ASP A 65 14.04 25.97 -27.29
C ASP A 65 15.40 25.59 -26.68
N GLN A 66 16.35 26.52 -26.75
CA GLN A 66 17.64 26.35 -26.10
C GLN A 66 17.38 26.36 -24.60
N LYS A 67 17.62 25.23 -23.96
CA LYS A 67 17.56 25.16 -22.50
C LYS A 67 18.55 26.13 -21.89
N ILE A 68 18.18 26.70 -20.76
CA ILE A 68 19.03 27.61 -20.00
C ILE A 68 20.08 26.77 -19.27
N THR A 69 21.36 27.02 -19.56
CA THR A 69 22.46 26.38 -18.83
C THR A 69 22.57 26.97 -17.43
N ALA A 70 22.41 26.13 -16.39
CA ALA A 70 22.55 26.51 -14.99
C ALA A 70 23.12 25.35 -14.16
N PRO A 71 23.89 25.62 -13.08
CA PRO A 71 24.44 24.58 -12.22
C PRO A 71 23.36 23.66 -11.63
N TYR A 72 23.69 22.37 -11.47
CA TYR A 72 22.77 21.45 -10.82
C TYR A 72 22.42 21.90 -9.39
N GLY A 73 21.14 21.83 -9.04
CA GLY A 73 20.61 22.28 -7.76
C GLY A 73 20.06 23.71 -7.75
N SER A 74 20.33 24.49 -8.80
CA SER A 74 19.91 25.90 -8.92
C SER A 74 18.73 26.13 -9.87
N TRP A 75 18.19 25.07 -10.48
CA TRP A 75 17.14 25.21 -11.48
C TRP A 75 15.82 25.66 -10.83
N SER A 76 15.15 26.63 -11.45
CA SER A 76 13.81 27.02 -11.02
C SER A 76 12.79 25.93 -11.35
N SER A 77 11.84 25.72 -10.45
CA SER A 77 10.79 24.71 -10.60
C SER A 77 9.46 25.20 -10.03
N PRO A 78 8.33 24.97 -10.73
CA PRO A 78 7.01 25.32 -10.23
C PRO A 78 6.52 24.39 -9.10
N ILE A 79 7.17 23.23 -8.89
CA ILE A 79 6.80 22.31 -7.81
C ILE A 79 7.31 22.90 -6.48
N THR A 80 6.45 23.57 -5.72
CA THR A 80 6.81 24.23 -4.45
C THR A 80 6.73 23.27 -3.25
N ALA A 81 7.30 23.66 -2.11
CA ALA A 81 7.15 22.89 -0.87
C ALA A 81 5.68 22.83 -0.40
N ASP A 82 4.89 23.90 -0.67
CA ASP A 82 3.45 23.93 -0.40
C ASP A 82 2.69 22.96 -1.30
N ALA A 83 3.08 22.86 -2.58
CA ALA A 83 2.51 21.85 -3.48
C ALA A 83 2.83 20.45 -2.97
N VAL A 84 4.07 20.18 -2.53
CA VAL A 84 4.45 18.86 -2.03
C VAL A 84 3.75 18.50 -0.71
N SER A 85 3.66 19.44 0.23
CA SER A 85 3.03 19.22 1.54
C SER A 85 1.51 19.25 1.50
N GLY A 86 0.92 20.05 0.60
CA GLY A 86 -0.52 20.21 0.42
C GLY A 86 -1.16 19.24 -0.59
N ALA A 87 -0.40 18.69 -1.54
CA ALA A 87 -0.98 17.90 -2.64
C ALA A 87 -1.15 16.40 -2.35
N GLU A 88 -0.56 15.84 -1.29
CA GLU A 88 -0.71 14.40 -1.04
C GLU A 88 -2.00 14.09 -0.26
N LYS A 89 -3.13 14.13 -0.97
CA LYS A 89 -4.31 13.34 -0.60
C LYS A 89 -3.91 11.86 -0.60
N ARG A 90 -3.77 11.26 0.56
CA ARG A 90 -3.55 9.82 0.73
C ARG A 90 -4.89 9.13 0.67
N LEU A 91 -4.96 8.15 -0.22
CA LEU A 91 -6.11 7.27 -0.39
C LEU A 91 -5.79 5.90 0.20
N GLY A 92 -6.73 5.32 0.92
CA GLY A 92 -6.59 4.00 1.50
C GLY A 92 -7.95 3.41 1.84
N GLY A 93 -7.98 2.14 2.25
CA GLY A 93 -9.18 1.44 2.73
C GLY A 93 -10.37 1.52 1.76
N LEU A 94 -10.59 0.46 0.98
CA LEU A 94 -11.66 0.46 -0.02
C LEU A 94 -12.79 -0.49 0.37
N ALA A 95 -14.03 -0.08 0.06
CA ALA A 95 -15.23 -0.89 0.21
C ALA A 95 -16.28 -0.52 -0.84
N VAL A 96 -17.40 -1.25 -0.85
CA VAL A 96 -18.59 -0.92 -1.65
C VAL A 96 -19.82 -0.84 -0.76
N ASP A 97 -20.74 0.07 -1.07
CA ASP A 97 -22.05 0.15 -0.39
C ASP A 97 -23.07 -0.83 -0.99
N GLY A 98 -24.31 -0.79 -0.46
CA GLY A 98 -25.42 -1.64 -0.91
C GLY A 98 -25.84 -1.43 -2.37
N SER A 99 -25.44 -0.31 -2.97
CA SER A 99 -25.68 0.00 -4.38
C SER A 99 -24.49 -0.31 -5.30
N GLY A 100 -23.38 -0.80 -4.74
CA GLY A 100 -22.15 -1.10 -5.48
C GLY A 100 -21.30 0.14 -5.81
N ARG A 101 -21.53 1.26 -5.13
CA ARG A 101 -20.66 2.45 -5.24
C ARG A 101 -19.43 2.31 -4.36
N LEU A 102 -18.32 2.86 -4.85
CA LEU A 102 -17.05 2.78 -4.14
C LEU A 102 -17.05 3.71 -2.92
N LEU A 103 -16.48 3.23 -1.82
CA LEU A 103 -16.06 4.03 -0.67
C LEU A 103 -14.55 3.92 -0.47
N TRP A 104 -13.95 5.03 -0.04
CA TRP A 104 -12.53 5.06 0.31
C TRP A 104 -12.24 6.01 1.48
N VAL A 105 -11.14 5.77 2.18
CA VAL A 105 -10.60 6.73 3.15
C VAL A 105 -9.66 7.69 2.42
N GLU A 106 -9.84 8.97 2.66
CA GLU A 106 -9.02 10.04 2.11
C GLU A 106 -8.49 10.94 3.24
N SER A 107 -7.21 11.28 3.21
CA SER A 107 -6.64 12.25 4.15
C SER A 107 -7.02 13.69 3.78
N ARG A 108 -7.23 14.53 4.78
CA ARG A 108 -7.46 15.98 4.66
C ARG A 108 -6.32 16.76 5.33
N PRO A 109 -5.19 17.02 4.63
CA PRO A 109 -4.09 17.80 5.19
C PRO A 109 -4.53 19.17 5.75
N LYS A 110 -5.48 19.83 5.06
CA LYS A 110 -6.04 21.14 5.45
C LYS A 110 -7.02 21.10 6.63
N GLU A 111 -7.45 19.91 7.07
CA GLU A 111 -8.38 19.71 8.19
C GLU A 111 -7.66 18.95 9.33
N ALA A 112 -6.55 19.52 9.80
CA ALA A 112 -5.68 18.94 10.84
C ALA A 112 -5.20 17.49 10.53
N GLY A 113 -5.12 17.13 9.24
CA GLY A 113 -4.70 15.81 8.81
C GLY A 113 -5.74 14.71 9.07
N ARG A 114 -7.02 15.03 9.31
CA ARG A 114 -8.05 14.01 9.56
C ARG A 114 -8.23 13.08 8.36
N THR A 115 -8.70 11.87 8.61
CA THR A 115 -9.03 10.88 7.59
C THR A 115 -10.53 10.72 7.48
N VAL A 116 -11.04 10.69 6.25
CA VAL A 116 -12.47 10.82 5.95
C VAL A 116 -12.89 9.65 5.08
N LEU A 117 -13.90 8.90 5.50
CA LEU A 117 -14.58 8.00 4.58
C LEU A 117 -15.40 8.85 3.61
N VAL A 118 -15.14 8.69 2.33
CA VAL A 118 -15.87 9.32 1.24
C VAL A 118 -16.51 8.26 0.37
N ARG A 119 -17.55 8.68 -0.34
CA ARG A 119 -18.27 7.86 -1.30
C ARG A 119 -18.15 8.46 -2.68
N GLU A 120 -18.07 7.59 -3.68
CA GLU A 120 -18.19 7.95 -5.08
C GLU A 120 -19.45 8.79 -5.34
N GLY A 121 -19.31 9.81 -6.18
CA GLY A 121 -20.43 10.64 -6.62
C GLY A 121 -21.52 9.83 -7.34
N GLU A 122 -22.70 10.44 -7.48
CA GLU A 122 -23.87 9.76 -8.05
C GLU A 122 -23.69 9.44 -9.54
N LYS A 123 -22.97 10.29 -10.27
CA LYS A 123 -22.66 10.13 -11.70
C LYS A 123 -21.16 10.23 -11.95
N ILE A 124 -20.73 9.71 -13.10
CA ILE A 124 -19.34 9.82 -13.55
C ILE A 124 -18.97 11.31 -13.68
N GLY A 125 -17.94 11.73 -12.95
CA GLY A 125 -17.46 13.11 -12.93
C GLY A 125 -18.07 13.97 -11.82
N ASP A 126 -19.03 13.46 -11.03
CA ASP A 126 -19.48 14.13 -9.82
C ASP A 126 -18.38 14.10 -8.75
N GLU A 127 -18.32 15.15 -7.93
CA GLU A 127 -17.42 15.20 -6.78
C GLU A 127 -17.79 14.12 -5.74
N PRO A 128 -16.81 13.49 -5.08
CA PRO A 128 -17.04 12.56 -3.99
C PRO A 128 -17.77 13.22 -2.83
N ILE A 129 -18.58 12.43 -2.13
CA ILE A 129 -19.40 12.90 -1.01
C ILE A 129 -18.76 12.40 0.29
N ASP A 130 -18.49 13.32 1.23
CA ASP A 130 -18.04 12.98 2.57
C ASP A 130 -19.12 12.18 3.31
N VAL A 131 -18.75 10.98 3.79
CA VAL A 131 -19.60 10.13 4.64
C VAL A 131 -19.28 10.35 6.11
N THR A 132 -18.06 10.81 6.43
CA THR A 132 -17.62 11.07 7.81
C THR A 132 -17.84 12.54 8.20
N PRO A 133 -18.63 12.83 9.25
CA PRO A 133 -18.85 14.21 9.70
C PRO A 133 -17.56 14.90 10.17
N PRO A 134 -17.54 16.25 10.24
CA PRO A 134 -16.33 17.03 10.57
C PRO A 134 -15.67 16.69 11.91
N ASP A 135 -16.45 16.31 12.93
CA ASP A 135 -15.96 16.00 14.27
C ASP A 135 -15.33 14.59 14.40
N PHE A 136 -15.38 13.80 13.32
CA PHE A 136 -14.93 12.42 13.28
C PHE A 136 -13.80 12.22 12.27
N ALA A 137 -12.95 11.24 12.57
CA ALA A 137 -11.88 10.82 11.68
C ALA A 137 -11.77 9.30 11.67
N VAL A 138 -11.78 8.69 10.48
CA VAL A 138 -11.74 7.23 10.30
C VAL A 138 -10.30 6.75 10.36
N ARG A 139 -9.81 6.45 11.56
CA ARG A 139 -8.45 5.95 11.81
C ARG A 139 -8.36 5.30 13.19
N THR A 140 -7.59 4.22 13.26
CA THR A 140 -7.28 3.49 14.49
C THR A 140 -5.79 3.56 14.82
N THR A 141 -5.44 3.42 16.09
CA THR A 141 -4.06 3.31 16.61
C THR A 141 -3.68 1.87 16.93
N ALA A 142 -4.45 0.87 16.51
CA ALA A 142 -4.07 -0.54 16.68
C ALA A 142 -2.65 -0.80 16.14
N GLN A 143 -1.82 -1.47 16.94
CA GLN A 143 -0.40 -1.72 16.72
C GLN A 143 0.44 -0.45 16.51
N GLU A 144 -0.03 0.73 16.96
CA GLU A 144 0.53 2.07 16.76
C GLU A 144 0.60 2.55 15.29
N TYR A 145 0.54 1.64 14.33
CA TYR A 145 0.52 1.92 12.89
C TYR A 145 -0.91 2.11 12.38
N GLY A 146 -1.88 1.45 12.98
CA GLY A 146 -3.26 1.37 12.55
C GLY A 146 -3.59 0.09 11.77
N GLY A 147 -4.81 0.02 11.27
CA GLY A 147 -5.35 -1.13 10.54
C GLY A 147 -6.54 -0.76 9.68
N GLN A 148 -7.33 -1.74 9.25
CA GLN A 148 -8.62 -1.44 8.63
C GLN A 148 -9.52 -0.76 9.66
N ALA A 149 -9.68 0.56 9.52
CA ALA A 149 -10.41 1.40 10.47
C ALA A 149 -11.91 1.47 10.21
N PHE A 150 -12.43 0.79 9.17
CA PHE A 150 -13.85 0.72 8.89
C PHE A 150 -14.22 -0.54 8.11
N SER A 151 -15.49 -0.92 8.17
CA SER A 151 -16.08 -1.83 7.20
C SER A 151 -17.53 -1.45 6.90
N VAL A 152 -18.05 -1.99 5.80
CA VAL A 152 -19.36 -1.65 5.25
C VAL A 152 -20.19 -2.91 5.07
N SER A 153 -21.48 -2.84 5.40
CA SER A 153 -22.47 -3.87 5.10
C SER A 153 -23.76 -3.21 4.62
N GLY A 154 -24.07 -3.35 3.34
CA GLY A 154 -25.11 -2.55 2.69
C GLY A 154 -24.76 -1.06 2.82
N ASP A 155 -25.65 -0.27 3.41
CA ASP A 155 -25.42 1.16 3.65
C ASP A 155 -25.03 1.47 5.11
N ILE A 156 -24.71 0.45 5.91
CA ILE A 156 -24.24 0.60 7.29
C ILE A 156 -22.72 0.61 7.30
N VAL A 157 -22.14 1.64 7.91
CA VAL A 157 -20.71 1.76 8.18
C VAL A 157 -20.47 1.57 9.67
N VAL A 158 -19.48 0.74 10.01
CA VAL A 158 -18.85 0.74 11.33
C VAL A 158 -17.41 1.19 11.17
N PHE A 159 -16.97 2.14 11.99
CA PHE A 159 -15.62 2.70 11.92
C PHE A 159 -15.03 3.00 13.30
N SER A 160 -13.71 2.96 13.39
CA SER A 160 -12.93 3.42 14.54
C SER A 160 -12.68 4.91 14.41
N ASN A 161 -13.13 5.68 15.40
CA ASN A 161 -12.93 7.11 15.43
C ASN A 161 -11.58 7.47 16.04
N TYR A 162 -10.79 8.31 15.37
CA TYR A 162 -9.42 8.60 15.79
C TYR A 162 -9.32 9.27 17.17
N LYS A 163 -10.28 10.16 17.47
CA LYS A 163 -10.22 11.03 18.64
C LYS A 163 -10.33 10.26 19.96
N ASP A 164 -11.19 9.26 20.01
CA ASP A 164 -11.51 8.49 21.22
C ASP A 164 -11.26 6.98 21.06
N GLN A 165 -10.86 6.54 19.87
CA GLN A 165 -10.59 5.13 19.52
C GLN A 165 -11.80 4.19 19.68
N ARG A 166 -13.02 4.73 19.82
CA ARG A 166 -14.26 3.94 19.94
C ARG A 166 -14.76 3.49 18.57
N LEU A 167 -15.58 2.45 18.57
CA LEU A 167 -16.34 2.04 17.38
C LEU A 167 -17.62 2.87 17.31
N TYR A 168 -17.90 3.39 16.12
CA TYR A 168 -19.13 4.09 15.79
C TYR A 168 -19.84 3.40 14.63
N LYS A 169 -21.17 3.44 14.66
CA LYS A 169 -22.06 2.98 13.61
C LYS A 169 -22.82 4.16 13.02
N GLN A 170 -22.93 4.21 11.70
CA GLN A 170 -23.74 5.19 10.99
C GLN A 170 -24.34 4.59 9.72
N LEU A 171 -25.48 5.12 9.26
CA LEU A 171 -25.91 4.90 7.88
C LEU A 171 -25.20 5.92 6.96
N ILE A 172 -24.91 5.52 5.73
CA ILE A 172 -24.41 6.45 4.71
C ILE A 172 -25.47 7.53 4.48
N GLY A 173 -25.07 8.79 4.66
CA GLY A 173 -25.96 9.96 4.57
C GLY A 173 -26.43 10.51 5.91
N ASP A 174 -26.25 9.76 7.01
CA ASP A 174 -26.49 10.28 8.36
C ASP A 174 -25.37 11.24 8.78
N SER A 175 -25.72 12.22 9.64
CA SER A 175 -24.75 13.18 10.20
C SER A 175 -24.33 12.87 11.63
N PHE A 176 -24.93 11.85 12.28
CA PHE A 176 -24.75 11.56 13.70
C PHE A 176 -24.36 10.10 13.94
N PRO A 177 -23.06 9.77 13.94
CA PRO A 177 -22.57 8.44 14.25
C PRO A 177 -22.92 8.05 15.70
N GLY A 178 -23.50 6.88 15.89
CA GLY A 178 -23.82 6.33 17.21
C GLY A 178 -22.70 5.42 17.73
N PRO A 179 -22.20 5.60 18.96
CA PRO A 179 -21.16 4.74 19.50
C PRO A 179 -21.67 3.30 19.74
N LEU A 180 -20.80 2.33 19.49
CA LEU A 180 -21.02 0.90 19.75
C LEU A 180 -20.24 0.40 20.98
N THR A 181 -19.18 1.09 21.39
CA THR A 181 -18.35 0.72 22.54
C THR A 181 -18.36 1.81 23.62
N PRO A 182 -18.09 1.45 24.89
CA PRO A 182 -18.05 2.41 26.00
C PRO A 182 -17.09 3.58 25.77
N ASP A 183 -17.31 4.65 26.51
CA ASP A 183 -16.29 5.69 26.66
C ASP A 183 -15.27 5.23 27.69
N TYR A 184 -14.03 4.99 27.23
CA TYR A 184 -12.95 4.53 28.08
C TYR A 184 -12.15 5.70 28.71
N GLY A 185 -12.58 6.95 28.53
CA GLY A 185 -11.91 8.14 29.07
C GLY A 185 -10.63 8.54 28.34
N GLY A 186 -10.40 7.99 27.14
CA GLY A 186 -9.24 8.26 26.30
C GLY A 186 -8.90 7.08 25.36
N PRO A 187 -7.82 7.17 24.57
CA PRO A 187 -7.37 6.14 23.63
C PRO A 187 -6.65 4.99 24.34
N VAL A 188 -7.29 4.41 25.36
CA VAL A 188 -6.76 3.28 26.16
C VAL A 188 -7.13 1.92 25.58
N VAL A 189 -8.13 1.91 24.68
CA VAL A 189 -8.57 0.76 23.89
C VAL A 189 -8.74 1.25 22.46
N CYS A 190 -8.34 0.46 21.47
CA CYS A 190 -8.58 0.72 20.06
C CYS A 190 -9.06 -0.54 19.33
N PHE A 191 -9.74 -0.32 18.20
CA PHE A 191 -10.36 -1.38 17.41
C PHE A 191 -9.92 -1.33 15.95
N ALA A 192 -9.76 -2.48 15.32
CA ALA A 192 -9.37 -2.61 13.91
C ALA A 192 -9.94 -3.89 13.28
N ASP A 193 -9.83 -3.99 11.94
CA ASP A 193 -10.09 -5.20 11.14
C ASP A 193 -11.48 -5.82 11.35
N GLY A 194 -12.48 -4.97 11.50
CA GLY A 194 -13.79 -5.43 11.90
C GLY A 194 -14.65 -6.00 10.76
N VAL A 195 -15.44 -7.04 11.07
CA VAL A 195 -16.31 -7.76 10.13
C VAL A 195 -17.72 -7.90 10.68
N PHE A 196 -18.73 -7.65 9.83
CA PHE A 196 -20.13 -7.84 10.18
C PHE A 196 -20.49 -9.32 10.25
N VAL A 197 -21.32 -9.67 11.24
CA VAL A 197 -21.87 -11.02 11.40
C VAL A 197 -23.39 -10.95 11.42
N SER A 198 -24.00 -11.26 10.27
CA SER A 198 -25.44 -11.18 10.05
C SER A 198 -26.25 -12.09 10.98
N ARG A 199 -25.77 -13.33 11.20
CA ARG A 199 -26.44 -14.33 12.06
C ARG A 199 -26.78 -13.81 13.45
N PHE A 200 -25.95 -12.94 14.02
CA PHE A 200 -26.09 -12.43 15.39
C PHE A 200 -26.35 -10.93 15.46
N ASN A 201 -26.55 -10.26 14.32
CA ASN A 201 -26.63 -8.79 14.22
C ASN A 201 -25.50 -8.11 15.02
N SER A 202 -24.27 -8.55 14.76
CA SER A 202 -23.10 -8.18 15.54
C SER A 202 -21.89 -7.85 14.66
N TYR A 203 -20.82 -7.46 15.31
CA TYR A 203 -19.56 -7.05 14.71
C TYR A 203 -18.43 -7.75 15.45
N ILE A 204 -17.49 -8.34 14.72
CA ILE A 204 -16.26 -8.88 15.28
C ILE A 204 -15.12 -7.94 14.92
N SER A 205 -14.21 -7.68 15.85
CA SER A 205 -13.08 -6.77 15.63
C SER A 205 -11.86 -7.24 16.42
N VAL A 206 -10.66 -6.90 15.95
CA VAL A 206 -9.46 -6.92 16.78
C VAL A 206 -9.56 -5.73 17.75
N MET A 207 -9.39 -6.01 19.03
CA MET A 207 -9.33 -5.01 20.10
C MET A 207 -7.96 -5.06 20.75
N GLU A 208 -7.34 -3.90 20.91
CA GLU A 208 -6.11 -3.74 21.68
C GLU A 208 -6.35 -2.75 22.81
N GLY A 209 -5.91 -3.08 24.02
CA GLY A 209 -6.06 -2.19 25.15
C GLY A 209 -5.23 -2.60 26.36
N LYS A 210 -5.09 -1.69 27.33
CA LYS A 210 -4.30 -1.91 28.55
C LYS A 210 -5.09 -2.53 29.71
N PHE A 211 -6.15 -3.28 29.42
CA PHE A 211 -7.03 -3.86 30.44
C PHE A 211 -7.19 -5.36 30.25
N ILE A 212 -7.20 -6.09 31.36
CA ILE A 212 -7.59 -7.50 31.40
C ILE A 212 -9.11 -7.55 31.61
N ALA A 213 -9.87 -7.89 30.58
CA ALA A 213 -11.23 -8.36 30.77
C ALA A 213 -11.14 -9.85 31.16
N ASN A 214 -11.30 -10.15 32.45
CA ASN A 214 -11.43 -11.54 32.89
C ASN A 214 -12.74 -12.12 32.31
N GLN A 215 -12.68 -13.36 31.82
CA GLN A 215 -13.83 -14.10 31.26
C GLN A 215 -14.98 -14.33 32.27
N PHE A 216 -14.77 -14.01 33.54
CA PHE A 216 -15.69 -14.24 34.63
C PHE A 216 -15.88 -12.93 35.41
N ASP A 217 -17.14 -12.56 35.59
CA ASP A 217 -17.64 -11.34 36.23
C ASP A 217 -16.79 -10.84 37.42
N ASP A 218 -15.89 -9.90 37.16
CA ASP A 218 -15.62 -8.70 37.98
C ASP A 218 -14.53 -7.88 37.27
N TYR A 219 -14.91 -6.69 36.80
CA TYR A 219 -14.07 -5.79 36.00
C TYR A 219 -12.99 -5.13 36.89
N HIS A 220 -11.89 -5.83 37.14
CA HIS A 220 -10.69 -5.17 37.67
C HIS A 220 -9.87 -4.59 36.52
N ARG A 221 -10.00 -3.28 36.34
CA ARG A 221 -9.20 -2.46 35.40
C ARG A 221 -7.75 -2.34 35.92
N GLU A 222 -7.00 -3.43 35.90
CA GLU A 222 -5.57 -3.38 36.16
C GLU A 222 -4.85 -2.96 34.87
N SER A 223 -4.14 -1.84 34.94
CA SER A 223 -3.34 -1.32 33.83
C SER A 223 -2.15 -2.25 33.60
N THR A 224 -2.12 -2.94 32.47
CA THR A 224 -0.91 -3.63 32.03
C THR A 224 0.08 -2.65 31.40
N LEU A 225 1.38 -2.92 31.55
CA LEU A 225 2.44 -2.13 30.90
C LEU A 225 2.37 -2.26 29.37
N ASN A 226 2.01 -3.45 28.87
CA ASN A 226 1.86 -3.75 27.45
C ASN A 226 0.37 -3.91 27.09
N PRO A 227 -0.07 -3.39 25.93
CA PRO A 227 -1.43 -3.62 25.45
C PRO A 227 -1.64 -5.12 25.18
N ILE A 228 -2.84 -5.60 25.48
CA ILE A 228 -3.30 -6.96 25.16
C ILE A 228 -4.14 -6.88 23.89
N ALA A 229 -3.82 -7.71 22.90
CA ALA A 229 -4.63 -7.91 21.72
C ALA A 229 -5.65 -9.04 21.94
N THR A 230 -6.86 -8.86 21.45
CA THR A 230 -7.93 -9.87 21.48
C THR A 230 -8.81 -9.78 20.25
N ILE A 231 -9.54 -10.85 19.93
CA ILE A 231 -10.68 -10.77 19.00
C ILE A 231 -11.94 -10.70 19.83
N VAL A 232 -12.76 -9.68 19.59
CA VAL A 232 -13.95 -9.39 20.38
C VAL A 232 -15.21 -9.37 19.53
N PHE A 233 -16.33 -9.58 20.20
CA PHE A 233 -17.68 -9.50 19.69
C PHE A 233 -18.38 -8.25 20.25
N VAL A 234 -18.95 -7.44 19.36
CA VAL A 234 -19.64 -6.19 19.65
C VAL A 234 -21.05 -6.25 19.09
N LYS A 235 -22.06 -5.92 19.89
CA LYS A 235 -23.45 -5.85 19.43
C LYS A 235 -23.67 -4.60 18.58
N LEU A 236 -24.42 -4.69 17.48
CA LEU A 236 -24.71 -3.54 16.60
C LEU A 236 -25.85 -2.63 17.11
N ASN A 237 -26.27 -2.78 18.36
CA ASN A 237 -27.30 -1.97 19.00
C ASN A 237 -26.65 -0.87 19.85
N ASN A 238 -27.00 0.38 19.57
CA ASN A 238 -26.48 1.56 20.26
C ASN A 238 -27.30 1.99 21.48
N LYS A 239 -28.41 1.32 21.80
CA LYS A 239 -29.29 1.69 22.94
C LYS A 239 -28.73 1.30 24.31
N ASN A 240 -27.94 0.24 24.37
CA ASN A 240 -27.30 -0.23 25.60
C ASN A 240 -25.85 -0.60 25.29
N ILE A 241 -24.97 0.38 25.44
CA ILE A 241 -23.54 0.24 25.16
C ILE A 241 -22.93 -0.61 26.27
N GLN A 242 -22.37 -1.74 25.89
CA GLN A 242 -21.71 -2.69 26.79
C GLN A 242 -20.28 -2.90 26.32
N ASP A 243 -19.42 -3.33 27.24
CA ASP A 243 -18.09 -3.78 26.84
C ASP A 243 -18.16 -4.96 25.85
N PRO A 244 -17.22 -5.04 24.90
CA PRO A 244 -17.12 -6.17 23.98
C PRO A 244 -16.91 -7.50 24.72
N LYS A 245 -17.50 -8.58 24.19
CA LYS A 245 -17.26 -9.95 24.65
C LYS A 245 -16.00 -10.50 23.99
N ILE A 246 -15.04 -11.00 24.77
CA ILE A 246 -13.82 -11.63 24.21
C ILE A 246 -14.17 -12.99 23.59
N LEU A 247 -13.72 -13.21 22.35
CA LEU A 247 -13.82 -14.48 21.62
C LEU A 247 -12.50 -15.24 21.61
N VAL A 248 -11.39 -14.51 21.36
CA VAL A 248 -10.04 -15.07 21.24
C VAL A 248 -9.06 -14.18 22.00
N SER A 249 -8.21 -14.82 22.78
CA SER A 249 -7.14 -14.22 23.58
C SER A 249 -6.05 -15.26 23.84
N GLY A 250 -4.87 -14.79 24.28
CA GLY A 250 -3.74 -15.63 24.68
C GLY A 250 -2.45 -15.41 23.87
N SER A 251 -2.57 -14.88 22.65
CA SER A 251 -1.46 -14.56 21.75
C SER A 251 -1.19 -13.05 21.79
N ASP A 252 0.05 -12.64 21.52
CA ASP A 252 0.40 -11.21 21.61
C ASP A 252 -0.28 -10.35 20.54
N PHE A 253 -0.57 -10.94 19.37
CA PHE A 253 -1.14 -10.21 18.23
C PHE A 253 -2.19 -11.02 17.48
N TYR A 254 -3.20 -10.32 16.97
CA TYR A 254 -4.27 -10.86 16.15
C TYR A 254 -4.51 -9.98 14.92
N ALA A 255 -4.92 -10.58 13.81
CA ALA A 255 -5.24 -9.88 12.57
C ALA A 255 -6.32 -10.59 11.75
N PHE A 256 -6.99 -9.82 10.90
CA PHE A 256 -7.86 -10.32 9.83
C PHE A 256 -8.89 -11.39 10.23
N PRO A 257 -9.73 -11.18 11.26
CA PRO A 257 -10.85 -12.07 11.51
C PRO A 257 -11.77 -12.12 10.27
N ARG A 258 -12.12 -13.32 9.82
CA ARG A 258 -13.02 -13.57 8.68
C ARG A 258 -14.07 -14.59 9.06
N MET A 259 -15.33 -14.16 8.99
CA MET A 259 -16.48 -15.02 9.23
C MET A 259 -16.86 -15.74 7.93
N ASP A 260 -17.21 -17.01 8.04
CA ASP A 260 -17.80 -17.73 6.91
C ASP A 260 -19.23 -17.24 6.61
N PRO A 261 -19.77 -17.47 5.39
CA PRO A 261 -21.07 -16.91 5.01
C PRO A 261 -22.26 -17.35 5.87
N LYS A 262 -22.12 -18.48 6.59
CA LYS A 262 -23.15 -19.00 7.49
C LYS A 262 -23.04 -18.44 8.92
N GLY A 263 -21.92 -17.83 9.28
CA GLY A 263 -21.66 -17.39 10.66
C GLY A 263 -21.42 -18.57 11.61
N GLU A 264 -20.82 -19.65 11.12
CA GLU A 264 -20.52 -20.88 11.87
C GLU A 264 -19.03 -21.03 12.15
N ARG A 265 -18.16 -20.39 11.35
CA ARG A 265 -16.71 -20.53 11.49
C ARG A 265 -16.03 -19.18 11.37
N LEU A 266 -15.12 -18.92 12.30
CA LEU A 266 -14.25 -17.75 12.30
C LEU A 266 -12.83 -18.19 11.99
N ALA A 267 -12.22 -17.59 10.98
CA ALA A 267 -10.78 -17.71 10.71
C ALA A 267 -10.07 -16.43 11.14
N TRP A 268 -8.83 -16.53 11.63
CA TRP A 268 -8.01 -15.37 11.96
C TRP A 268 -6.51 -15.70 11.83
N VAL A 269 -5.68 -14.66 11.85
CA VAL A 269 -4.22 -14.77 11.93
C VAL A 269 -3.78 -14.38 13.33
N GLU A 270 -2.84 -15.12 13.92
CA GLU A 270 -2.17 -14.75 15.16
C GLU A 270 -0.67 -15.01 15.08
N TRP A 271 0.08 -14.27 15.90
CA TRP A 271 1.50 -14.48 16.12
C TRP A 271 1.87 -14.01 17.52
N SER A 272 3.09 -14.33 17.95
CA SER A 272 3.59 -13.98 19.27
C SER A 272 5.07 -13.67 19.24
N HIS A 273 5.50 -12.88 20.21
CA HIS A 273 6.90 -12.59 20.44
C HIS A 273 7.73 -13.87 20.55
N PRO A 274 8.99 -13.84 20.08
CA PRO A 274 9.71 -12.69 19.53
C PRO A 274 9.48 -12.43 18.04
N ASN A 275 8.55 -13.16 17.39
CA ASN A 275 8.37 -13.08 15.94
C ASN A 275 7.57 -11.85 15.52
N MET A 276 7.95 -11.24 14.39
CA MET A 276 7.04 -10.40 13.62
C MET A 276 6.18 -11.28 12.70
N HIS A 277 5.05 -10.76 12.21
CA HIS A 277 4.14 -11.53 11.35
C HIS A 277 4.78 -12.05 10.05
N TRP A 278 5.85 -11.41 9.58
CA TRP A 278 6.62 -11.86 8.40
C TRP A 278 7.72 -12.90 8.72
N ASP A 279 8.00 -13.14 10.00
CA ASP A 279 8.91 -14.20 10.45
C ASP A 279 8.13 -15.51 10.61
N LYS A 280 7.06 -15.44 11.41
CA LYS A 280 6.12 -16.54 11.66
C LYS A 280 4.75 -15.98 12.08
N ALA A 281 3.71 -16.40 11.38
CA ALA A 281 2.32 -16.19 11.77
C ALA A 281 1.50 -17.44 11.42
N GLU A 282 0.44 -17.68 12.17
CA GLU A 282 -0.40 -18.89 12.08
C GLU A 282 -1.82 -18.48 11.71
N ILE A 283 -2.47 -19.30 10.87
CA ILE A 283 -3.90 -19.16 10.56
C ILE A 283 -4.64 -20.17 11.41
N TRP A 284 -5.66 -19.71 12.11
CA TRP A 284 -6.51 -20.52 12.95
C TRP A 284 -7.96 -20.47 12.47
N VAL A 285 -8.69 -21.56 12.72
CA VAL A 285 -10.14 -21.63 12.52
C VAL A 285 -10.79 -22.16 13.78
N GLY A 286 -11.86 -21.51 14.21
CA GLY A 286 -12.71 -21.95 15.32
C GLY A 286 -14.19 -21.89 14.97
N TYR A 287 -14.99 -22.69 15.67
CA TYR A 287 -16.42 -22.81 15.44
C TYR A 287 -17.20 -21.87 16.34
N VAL A 288 -18.15 -21.13 15.78
CA VAL A 288 -18.95 -20.18 16.52
C VAL A 288 -20.23 -20.87 17.01
N SER A 289 -20.35 -21.02 18.33
CA SER A 289 -21.52 -21.58 19.00
C SER A 289 -22.75 -20.65 18.87
N GLU A 290 -23.93 -21.13 19.27
CA GLU A 290 -25.17 -20.35 19.19
C GLU A 290 -25.18 -19.11 20.10
N ASP A 291 -24.43 -19.14 21.21
CA ASP A 291 -24.20 -18.00 22.10
C ASP A 291 -22.95 -17.18 21.74
N GLY A 292 -22.35 -17.47 20.58
CA GLY A 292 -21.31 -16.68 19.94
C GLY A 292 -19.91 -16.92 20.48
N TRP A 293 -19.64 -18.02 21.19
CA TRP A 293 -18.28 -18.40 21.60
C TRP A 293 -17.55 -19.13 20.49
N VAL A 294 -16.22 -19.05 20.53
CA VAL A 294 -15.35 -19.83 19.63
C VAL A 294 -14.97 -21.14 20.33
N GLU A 295 -15.62 -22.22 19.92
CA GLU A 295 -15.32 -23.59 20.34
C GLU A 295 -14.35 -24.27 19.35
N ASN A 296 -13.61 -25.27 19.82
CA ASN A 296 -12.77 -26.17 19.01
C ASN A 296 -11.87 -25.43 18.00
N ARG A 297 -10.73 -24.91 18.48
CA ARG A 297 -9.75 -24.22 17.64
C ARG A 297 -8.85 -25.24 16.95
N ASN A 298 -8.76 -25.12 15.63
CA ASN A 298 -7.88 -25.94 14.80
C ASN A 298 -6.89 -25.03 14.07
N GLU A 299 -5.62 -25.36 14.18
CA GLU A 299 -4.56 -24.73 13.39
C GLU A 299 -4.71 -25.14 11.92
N VAL A 300 -4.65 -24.18 11.00
CA VAL A 300 -4.61 -24.44 9.57
C VAL A 300 -3.17 -24.77 9.17
N VAL A 301 -2.90 -26.06 8.95
CA VAL A 301 -1.58 -26.51 8.53
C VAL A 301 -1.39 -26.25 7.03
N PRO A 302 -0.32 -25.55 6.61
CA PRO A 302 -0.06 -25.30 5.19
C PRO A 302 0.25 -26.61 4.47
N VAL A 303 -0.52 -26.90 3.40
CA VAL A 303 -0.31 -28.09 2.56
C VAL A 303 0.86 -27.90 1.57
N TYR A 304 1.18 -26.64 1.22
CA TYR A 304 2.26 -26.29 0.31
C TYR A 304 2.81 -24.89 0.63
N SER A 305 4.13 -24.73 0.61
CA SER A 305 4.80 -23.44 0.75
C SER A 305 5.21 -22.91 -0.62
N LEU A 306 4.68 -21.76 -1.04
CA LEU A 306 5.14 -21.09 -2.25
C LEU A 306 6.33 -20.20 -1.89
N LEU A 307 7.41 -20.25 -2.69
CA LEU A 307 8.51 -19.28 -2.61
C LEU A 307 8.10 -17.95 -3.27
N ALA A 308 7.09 -17.29 -2.70
CA ALA A 308 6.76 -15.91 -3.04
C ALA A 308 6.40 -15.14 -1.78
N GLU A 309 6.71 -13.85 -1.78
CA GLU A 309 6.06 -12.94 -0.85
C GLU A 309 4.66 -12.67 -1.37
N PHE A 310 3.67 -13.35 -0.81
CA PHE A 310 2.28 -12.98 -1.03
C PHE A 310 2.03 -11.64 -0.35
N SER A 311 2.21 -10.59 -1.15
CA SER A 311 1.89 -9.20 -0.83
C SER A 311 2.67 -8.57 0.31
N LYS A 312 2.38 -7.28 0.54
CA LYS A 312 3.14 -6.34 1.35
C LYS A 312 3.21 -6.82 2.81
N PRO A 313 4.40 -7.10 3.35
CA PRO A 313 4.61 -7.08 4.79
C PRO A 313 4.57 -5.60 5.19
N CYS A 314 3.39 -5.06 5.37
CA CYS A 314 3.23 -3.73 5.93
C CYS A 314 2.93 -3.91 7.41
N GLY A 315 3.58 -3.15 8.29
CA GLY A 315 3.17 -3.01 9.70
C GLY A 315 1.78 -2.39 9.88
N PHE A 316 1.00 -2.23 8.81
CA PHE A 316 -0.40 -1.83 8.84
C PHE A 316 -1.22 -3.09 8.59
N LEU A 317 -2.23 -3.35 9.43
CA LEU A 317 -3.24 -4.39 9.22
C LEU A 317 -4.14 -4.05 8.02
N VAL A 318 -3.58 -4.03 6.81
CA VAL A 318 -4.31 -3.80 5.56
C VAL A 318 -3.77 -4.79 4.53
N LEU A 319 -4.30 -6.01 4.57
CA LEU A 319 -4.12 -6.99 3.51
C LEU A 319 -5.48 -7.35 2.92
N HIS A 320 -5.72 -6.88 1.70
CA HIS A 320 -6.62 -7.53 0.73
C HIS A 320 -5.82 -7.84 -0.55
N PRO A 321 -4.81 -8.72 -0.49
CA PRO A 321 -4.11 -9.14 -1.68
C PRO A 321 -4.93 -10.10 -2.52
N MET A 322 -6.06 -10.62 -2.01
CA MET A 322 -6.94 -11.53 -2.71
C MET A 322 -8.40 -11.16 -2.54
N ILE A 323 -9.17 -11.26 -3.63
CA ILE A 323 -10.63 -11.32 -3.58
C ILE A 323 -11.08 -12.68 -4.09
N LEU A 324 -12.01 -13.28 -3.35
CA LEU A 324 -12.68 -14.52 -3.69
C LEU A 324 -13.89 -14.20 -4.58
N PHE A 325 -13.90 -14.72 -5.81
CA PHE A 325 -15.11 -14.70 -6.65
C PHE A 325 -15.69 -16.10 -6.77
N LYS A 326 -17.02 -16.19 -6.68
CA LYS A 326 -17.78 -17.41 -6.94
C LYS A 326 -18.60 -17.22 -8.20
N VAL A 327 -18.12 -17.76 -9.32
CA VAL A 327 -18.94 -17.82 -10.54
C VAL A 327 -19.93 -18.99 -10.40
N THR A 328 -21.23 -18.71 -10.34
CA THR A 328 -22.25 -19.76 -10.22
C THR A 328 -22.51 -20.49 -11.54
N ARG A 329 -22.16 -21.78 -11.58
CA ARG A 329 -22.99 -22.96 -11.95
C ARG A 329 -22.19 -24.27 -11.97
N ARG A 330 -20.87 -24.18 -11.83
CA ARG A 330 -19.96 -25.23 -11.35
C ARG A 330 -18.93 -24.51 -10.48
N ILE A 331 -18.55 -25.09 -9.34
CA ILE A 331 -17.66 -24.47 -8.36
C ILE A 331 -16.28 -24.24 -9.01
N ILE A 332 -16.08 -23.10 -9.66
CA ILE A 332 -14.77 -22.65 -10.13
C ILE A 332 -14.42 -21.47 -9.25
N LEU A 333 -13.37 -21.63 -8.44
CA LEU A 333 -12.80 -20.55 -7.65
C LEU A 333 -11.85 -19.77 -8.56
N LEU A 334 -12.15 -18.49 -8.77
CA LEU A 334 -11.21 -17.54 -9.36
C LEU A 334 -10.76 -16.58 -8.25
N LEU A 335 -9.45 -16.57 -7.98
CA LEU A 335 -8.84 -15.63 -7.05
C LEU A 335 -8.04 -14.60 -7.85
N ALA A 336 -8.40 -13.33 -7.73
CA ALA A 336 -7.52 -12.26 -8.20
C ALA A 336 -6.49 -11.98 -7.11
N ALA A 337 -5.20 -12.07 -7.42
CA ALA A 337 -4.11 -11.90 -6.49
C ALA A 337 -3.13 -10.84 -6.96
N ILE A 338 -2.62 -10.02 -6.03
CA ILE A 338 -1.48 -9.13 -6.30
C ILE A 338 -0.20 -9.85 -5.86
N GLY A 339 0.60 -10.24 -6.83
CA GLY A 339 1.96 -10.72 -6.63
C GLY A 339 2.96 -9.57 -6.70
N ARG A 340 4.14 -9.77 -6.10
CA ARG A 340 5.23 -8.80 -6.18
C ARG A 340 6.54 -9.46 -6.54
N GLN A 341 7.22 -8.91 -7.54
CA GLN A 341 8.49 -9.45 -8.03
C GLN A 341 9.34 -8.31 -8.58
N ASP A 342 10.63 -8.30 -8.26
CA ASP A 342 11.60 -7.29 -8.71
C ASP A 342 11.15 -5.84 -8.44
N GLY A 343 10.40 -5.63 -7.34
CA GLY A 343 9.85 -4.33 -6.94
C GLY A 343 8.59 -3.90 -7.71
N ARG A 344 8.02 -4.75 -8.58
CA ARG A 344 6.80 -4.45 -9.34
C ARG A 344 5.62 -5.30 -8.88
N SER A 345 4.43 -4.68 -8.89
CA SER A 345 3.17 -5.40 -8.68
C SER A 345 2.74 -6.10 -9.96
N TYR A 346 2.18 -7.29 -9.78
CA TYR A 346 1.55 -8.05 -10.86
C TYR A 346 0.17 -8.50 -10.41
N LEU A 347 -0.80 -8.38 -11.31
CA LEU A 347 -2.15 -8.88 -11.09
C LEU A 347 -2.29 -10.23 -11.76
N GLY A 348 -2.69 -11.25 -11.01
CA GLY A 348 -2.92 -12.59 -11.52
C GLY A 348 -4.32 -13.11 -11.17
N ILE A 349 -4.88 -13.96 -12.02
CA ILE A 349 -6.08 -14.75 -11.74
C ILE A 349 -5.64 -16.19 -11.53
N ILE A 350 -5.89 -16.72 -10.33
CA ILE A 350 -5.69 -18.13 -9.99
C ILE A 350 -7.01 -18.86 -10.22
N ASN A 351 -6.97 -19.90 -11.05
CA ASN A 351 -8.09 -20.81 -11.25
C ASN A 351 -7.84 -22.10 -10.47
N ASP A 352 -8.59 -22.29 -9.39
CA ASP A 352 -8.41 -23.46 -8.53
C ASP A 352 -8.81 -24.77 -9.22
N ALA A 353 -9.86 -24.75 -10.05
CA ALA A 353 -10.34 -25.94 -10.74
C ALA A 353 -9.33 -26.45 -11.78
N GLN A 354 -8.61 -25.52 -12.43
CA GLN A 354 -7.57 -25.82 -13.42
C GLN A 354 -6.16 -25.87 -12.84
N LYS A 355 -6.00 -25.50 -11.55
CA LYS A 355 -4.69 -25.31 -10.88
C LYS A 355 -3.74 -24.44 -11.71
N SER A 356 -4.26 -23.36 -12.29
CA SER A 356 -3.53 -22.49 -13.22
C SER A 356 -3.49 -21.04 -12.73
N LEU A 357 -2.48 -20.30 -13.16
CA LEU A 357 -2.30 -18.87 -12.91
C LEU A 357 -2.23 -18.14 -14.25
N SER A 358 -3.08 -17.13 -14.44
CA SER A 358 -3.07 -16.25 -15.61
C SER A 358 -2.73 -14.83 -15.20
N MET A 359 -1.69 -14.27 -15.79
CA MET A 359 -1.27 -12.89 -15.51
C MET A 359 -2.11 -11.91 -16.33
N LEU A 360 -2.58 -10.85 -15.68
CA LEU A 360 -3.25 -9.74 -16.32
C LEU A 360 -2.24 -8.65 -16.65
N ASP A 361 -2.23 -8.23 -17.92
CA ASP A 361 -1.41 -7.11 -18.36
C ASP A 361 -2.06 -5.80 -17.89
N VAL A 362 -1.35 -5.09 -17.01
CA VAL A 362 -1.81 -3.83 -16.43
C VAL A 362 -0.69 -2.81 -16.52
N PRO A 363 -0.98 -1.53 -16.83
CA PRO A 363 0.04 -0.52 -17.06
C PRO A 363 0.68 0.01 -15.76
N PHE A 364 0.38 -0.60 -14.61
CA PHE A 364 0.74 -0.08 -13.30
C PHE A 364 1.96 -0.80 -12.75
N THR A 365 2.89 -0.02 -12.22
CA THR A 365 4.09 -0.53 -11.53
C THR A 365 3.81 -0.90 -10.07
N ASP A 366 2.79 -0.30 -9.46
CA ASP A 366 2.32 -0.59 -8.10
C ASP A 366 0.80 -0.73 -8.05
N ILE A 367 0.32 -1.76 -7.37
CA ILE A 367 -1.11 -1.99 -7.12
C ILE A 367 -1.27 -2.14 -5.61
N SER A 368 -2.14 -1.33 -5.01
CA SER A 368 -2.32 -1.30 -3.56
C SER A 368 -3.36 -2.29 -3.07
N THR A 369 -4.46 -2.47 -3.79
CA THR A 369 -5.58 -3.32 -3.40
C THR A 369 -6.45 -3.65 -4.62
N ILE A 370 -7.26 -4.69 -4.47
CA ILE A 370 -8.37 -5.03 -5.38
C ILE A 370 -9.67 -4.83 -4.56
N VAL A 371 -10.78 -4.42 -5.18
CA VAL A 371 -12.08 -4.22 -4.47
C VAL A 371 -13.21 -5.03 -5.09
N HIS A 372 -13.26 -5.10 -6.42
CA HIS A 372 -14.34 -5.76 -7.13
C HIS A 372 -13.87 -6.14 -8.55
N LEU A 373 -14.16 -7.34 -9.01
CA LEU A 373 -14.09 -7.75 -10.42
C LEU A 373 -15.49 -8.20 -10.86
N ASP A 374 -15.85 -7.87 -12.10
CA ASP A 374 -17.09 -8.31 -12.72
C ASP A 374 -17.10 -9.85 -12.89
N ASP A 375 -18.15 -10.50 -12.41
CA ASP A 375 -18.35 -11.96 -12.43
C ASP A 375 -18.26 -12.58 -13.83
N ASN A 376 -18.41 -11.78 -14.89
CA ASN A 376 -18.51 -12.27 -16.26
C ASN A 376 -17.21 -12.22 -17.07
N ASN A 377 -16.13 -11.60 -16.57
CA ASN A 377 -14.94 -11.36 -17.38
C ASN A 377 -13.66 -11.88 -16.74
N SER A 378 -13.10 -12.95 -17.33
CA SER A 378 -11.77 -13.49 -17.04
C SER A 378 -10.62 -12.67 -17.62
N ILE A 379 -10.90 -11.49 -18.19
CA ILE A 379 -9.93 -10.55 -18.74
C ILE A 379 -10.22 -9.18 -18.15
N ALA A 380 -9.24 -8.57 -17.50
CA ALA A 380 -9.27 -7.15 -17.13
C ALA A 380 -9.20 -6.30 -18.40
N VAL A 381 -10.34 -6.10 -19.08
CA VAL A 381 -10.36 -5.45 -20.40
C VAL A 381 -10.25 -3.92 -20.32
N ARG A 382 -10.55 -3.33 -19.16
CA ARG A 382 -10.51 -1.89 -18.90
C ARG A 382 -10.22 -1.59 -17.44
N PHE A 383 -9.37 -0.60 -17.20
CA PHE A 383 -9.23 0.06 -15.91
C PHE A 383 -9.78 1.49 -16.02
N SER A 384 -10.31 2.02 -14.93
CA SER A 384 -10.64 3.43 -14.80
C SER A 384 -9.86 4.00 -13.63
N ILE A 385 -9.23 5.16 -13.82
CA ILE A 385 -8.68 5.95 -12.71
C ILE A 385 -9.89 6.62 -12.07
N ILE A 386 -10.31 6.12 -10.91
CA ILE A 386 -11.47 6.68 -10.19
C ILE A 386 -11.10 8.01 -9.58
N TRP A 387 -9.86 8.13 -9.11
CA TRP A 387 -9.29 9.36 -8.61
C TRP A 387 -7.77 9.37 -8.83
N PRO A 388 -7.19 10.35 -9.55
CA PRO A 388 -5.74 10.55 -9.56
C PRO A 388 -5.32 11.15 -8.22
N SER A 389 -4.14 10.79 -7.69
CA SER A 389 -3.64 11.32 -6.40
C SER A 389 -3.54 12.86 -6.34
N SER A 390 -3.69 13.58 -7.45
CA SER A 390 -4.35 14.89 -7.52
C SER A 390 -4.56 15.31 -8.99
N ALA A 391 -5.64 16.01 -9.31
CA ALA A 391 -5.75 16.71 -10.60
C ALA A 391 -4.61 17.76 -10.74
N GLU A 392 -4.20 18.36 -9.61
CA GLU A 392 -3.08 19.30 -9.48
C GLU A 392 -1.75 18.68 -9.96
N SER A 393 -1.48 17.39 -9.73
CA SER A 393 -0.21 16.78 -10.18
C SER A 393 -0.01 16.82 -11.70
N THR A 394 -1.09 16.83 -12.49
CA THR A 394 -0.99 16.78 -13.95
C THR A 394 -0.39 18.06 -14.54
N GLU A 395 -0.50 19.19 -13.85
CA GLU A 395 0.09 20.47 -14.30
C GLU A 395 1.63 20.40 -14.32
N TYR A 396 2.22 19.57 -13.45
CA TYR A 396 3.67 19.38 -13.34
C TYR A 396 4.21 18.27 -14.25
N LYS A 397 3.36 17.67 -15.09
CA LYS A 397 3.74 16.49 -15.89
C LYS A 397 5.00 16.71 -16.75
N SER A 398 5.19 17.92 -17.28
CA SER A 398 6.37 18.30 -18.06
C SER A 398 7.67 18.38 -17.25
N TYR A 399 7.60 18.31 -15.92
CA TYR A 399 8.74 18.34 -14.99
C TYR A 399 9.04 16.96 -14.37
N PHE A 400 8.29 15.92 -14.72
CA PHE A 400 8.47 14.60 -14.10
C PHE A 400 9.71 13.87 -14.62
N SER A 401 10.62 13.58 -13.70
CA SER A 401 11.68 12.59 -13.88
C SER A 401 11.10 11.18 -13.78
N VAL A 402 11.40 10.36 -14.77
CA VAL A 402 10.98 8.95 -14.85
C VAL A 402 12.04 8.08 -14.16
N PRO A 403 11.65 7.18 -13.24
CA PRO A 403 12.62 6.32 -12.57
C PRO A 403 13.23 5.28 -13.49
N GLU A 404 14.54 5.10 -13.35
CA GLU A 404 15.29 3.94 -13.80
C GLU A 404 15.37 2.92 -12.66
N TRP A 405 14.82 1.72 -12.87
CA TRP A 405 15.08 0.61 -11.96
C TRP A 405 16.51 0.11 -12.15
N ILE A 406 17.30 0.11 -11.08
CA ILE A 406 18.69 -0.28 -11.11
C ILE A 406 18.97 -1.44 -10.16
N LYS A 407 19.91 -2.29 -10.57
CA LYS A 407 20.47 -3.39 -9.80
C LYS A 407 21.95 -3.10 -9.61
N PHE A 408 22.44 -3.12 -8.37
CA PHE A 408 23.82 -2.79 -8.04
C PHE A 408 24.44 -3.85 -7.12
N PRO A 409 25.77 -4.05 -7.14
CA PRO A 409 26.43 -5.02 -6.27
C PRO A 409 26.23 -4.68 -4.79
N SER A 410 25.93 -5.69 -3.97
CA SER A 410 26.02 -5.57 -2.51
C SER A 410 27.47 -5.79 -2.04
N GLU A 411 27.71 -5.74 -0.73
CA GLU A 411 29.03 -6.02 -0.16
C GLU A 411 29.49 -7.47 -0.39
N PHE A 412 28.55 -8.41 -0.52
CA PHE A 412 28.87 -9.82 -0.76
C PHE A 412 28.99 -10.11 -2.26
N PRO A 413 30.11 -10.73 -2.71
CA PRO A 413 30.29 -11.10 -4.11
C PRO A 413 29.14 -11.95 -4.66
N GLY A 414 28.62 -11.57 -5.83
CA GLY A 414 27.51 -12.27 -6.49
C GLY A 414 26.12 -11.93 -5.94
N GLN A 415 26.03 -11.19 -4.83
CA GLN A 415 24.78 -10.63 -4.33
C GLN A 415 24.58 -9.20 -4.83
N TYR A 416 23.32 -8.85 -5.03
CA TYR A 416 22.90 -7.54 -5.54
C TYR A 416 21.76 -6.99 -4.71
N SER A 417 21.63 -5.67 -4.75
CA SER A 417 20.52 -4.89 -4.19
C SER A 417 19.93 -3.97 -5.24
N TYR A 418 18.77 -3.38 -4.93
CA TYR A 418 17.89 -2.76 -5.92
C TYR A 418 17.54 -1.33 -5.54
N ALA A 419 17.30 -0.47 -6.53
CA ALA A 419 16.87 0.89 -6.28
C ALA A 419 16.10 1.47 -7.47
N TYR A 420 15.39 2.58 -7.22
CA TYR A 420 14.85 3.46 -8.25
C TYR A 420 15.67 4.73 -8.33
N PHE A 421 16.43 4.91 -9.41
CA PHE A 421 17.21 6.11 -9.68
C PHE A 421 16.40 7.08 -10.53
N TYR A 422 16.34 8.34 -10.12
CA TYR A 422 15.64 9.41 -10.83
C TYR A 422 16.69 10.44 -11.27
N PRO A 423 16.96 10.57 -12.58
CA PRO A 423 17.85 11.61 -13.08
C PRO A 423 17.24 13.00 -12.85
N PRO A 424 18.07 14.06 -12.73
CA PRO A 424 17.55 15.42 -12.75
C PRO A 424 16.86 15.70 -14.07
N PHE A 425 15.69 16.34 -14.02
CA PHE A 425 14.91 16.61 -15.21
C PHE A 425 14.14 17.92 -15.09
N ASN A 426 14.34 18.82 -16.05
CA ASN A 426 13.59 20.06 -16.17
C ASN A 426 13.48 20.42 -17.66
N PRO A 427 12.30 20.82 -18.16
CA PRO A 427 12.12 21.16 -19.57
C PRO A 427 12.84 22.46 -19.96
N ILE A 428 13.12 23.36 -19.01
CA ILE A 428 13.69 24.70 -19.23
C ILE A 428 15.20 24.69 -19.01
N TYR A 429 15.72 23.91 -18.07
CA TYR A 429 17.12 23.96 -17.66
C TYR A 429 17.92 22.74 -18.07
N GLU A 430 19.22 22.96 -18.28
CA GLU A 430 20.24 21.91 -18.38
C GLU A 430 21.52 22.35 -17.66
N ALA A 431 22.36 21.40 -17.26
CA ALA A 431 23.67 21.71 -16.70
C ALA A 431 24.77 21.60 -17.76
N SER A 432 25.96 22.13 -17.45
CA SER A 432 27.15 21.92 -18.28
C SER A 432 27.43 20.41 -18.45
N PRO A 433 27.86 19.94 -19.64
CA PRO A 433 28.19 18.53 -19.87
C PRO A 433 29.30 17.97 -18.96
N GLN A 434 30.14 18.84 -18.39
CA GLN A 434 31.23 18.46 -17.49
C GLN A 434 30.75 18.28 -16.04
N GLU A 435 29.63 18.88 -15.66
CA GLU A 435 29.08 18.78 -14.32
C GLU A 435 28.29 17.47 -14.13
N LYS A 436 28.34 16.91 -12.93
CA LYS A 436 27.49 15.78 -12.52
C LYS A 436 26.58 16.23 -11.39
N PRO A 437 25.31 15.77 -11.33
CA PRO A 437 24.36 16.27 -10.36
C PRO A 437 24.71 15.81 -8.94
N PRO A 438 24.36 16.61 -7.91
CA PRO A 438 24.36 16.14 -6.53
C PRO A 438 23.28 15.07 -6.35
N LEU A 439 23.45 14.19 -5.36
CA LEU A 439 22.54 13.07 -5.09
C LEU A 439 21.85 13.24 -3.73
N VAL A 440 20.53 13.04 -3.71
CA VAL A 440 19.81 12.66 -2.48
C VAL A 440 19.48 11.17 -2.56
N LEU A 441 20.08 10.38 -1.67
CA LEU A 441 19.75 8.98 -1.47
C LEU A 441 18.72 8.85 -0.38
N LYS A 442 17.63 8.13 -0.65
CA LYS A 442 16.56 7.87 0.30
C LYS A 442 16.54 6.40 0.72
N THR A 443 16.32 6.20 2.02
CA THR A 443 16.08 4.91 2.64
C THR A 443 14.66 4.87 3.17
N HIS A 444 13.88 3.84 2.83
CA HIS A 444 12.53 3.68 3.35
C HIS A 444 12.51 3.28 4.84
N GLY A 445 11.35 3.46 5.48
CA GLY A 445 11.07 2.91 6.81
C GLY A 445 10.71 1.43 6.77
N GLY A 446 10.48 0.81 7.92
CA GLY A 446 10.14 -0.61 8.04
C GLY A 446 10.92 -1.28 9.17
N PRO A 447 12.18 -1.72 8.95
CA PRO A 447 12.93 -1.74 7.68
C PRO A 447 12.47 -2.85 6.72
N THR A 448 11.61 -3.77 7.18
CA THR A 448 10.94 -4.79 6.37
C THR A 448 9.79 -4.17 5.56
N SER A 449 10.13 -3.38 4.55
CA SER A 449 9.20 -2.77 3.59
C SER A 449 9.92 -2.53 2.26
N GLU A 450 9.41 -1.64 1.41
CA GLU A 450 10.11 -1.26 0.18
C GLU A 450 9.72 0.14 -0.33
N SER A 451 10.64 0.73 -1.07
CA SER A 451 10.46 1.85 -1.98
C SER A 451 9.87 1.41 -3.32
N ARG A 452 9.14 2.34 -3.97
CA ARG A 452 8.31 2.03 -5.14
C ARG A 452 8.52 3.04 -6.26
N GLY A 453 8.54 2.55 -7.50
CA GLY A 453 8.65 3.37 -8.73
C GLY A 453 7.32 4.03 -9.13
N THR A 454 6.68 4.75 -8.21
CA THR A 454 5.44 5.52 -8.46
C THR A 454 5.73 7.03 -8.52
N LEU A 455 4.81 7.83 -9.06
CA LEU A 455 4.88 9.28 -8.95
C LEU A 455 4.88 9.70 -7.48
N ASN A 456 5.86 10.53 -7.11
CA ASN A 456 6.02 11.09 -5.78
C ASN A 456 6.53 12.53 -5.92
N LEU A 457 5.70 13.51 -5.54
CA LEU A 457 6.06 14.93 -5.71
C LEU A 457 7.22 15.35 -4.80
N ASN A 458 7.44 14.68 -3.66
CA ASN A 458 8.64 14.90 -2.84
C ASN A 458 9.92 14.57 -3.63
N ILE A 459 9.91 13.52 -4.45
CA ILE A 459 11.05 13.19 -5.34
C ILE A 459 11.13 14.22 -6.48
N GLN A 460 9.99 14.54 -7.11
CA GLN A 460 9.96 15.48 -8.23
C GLN A 460 10.40 16.90 -7.83
N TYR A 461 10.20 17.29 -6.58
CA TYR A 461 10.70 18.54 -6.02
C TYR A 461 12.22 18.68 -6.16
N TRP A 462 12.97 17.59 -5.90
CA TRP A 462 14.43 17.55 -6.03
C TRP A 462 14.87 17.43 -7.49
N THR A 463 14.29 16.49 -8.24
CA THR A 463 14.70 16.21 -9.62
C THR A 463 14.47 17.40 -10.55
N SER A 464 13.37 18.13 -10.37
CA SER A 464 13.06 19.35 -11.12
C SER A 464 14.02 20.51 -10.84
N ARG A 465 14.79 20.45 -9.75
CA ARG A 465 15.79 21.45 -9.35
C ARG A 465 17.22 21.09 -9.73
N GLY A 466 17.42 19.99 -10.45
CA GLY A 466 18.76 19.55 -10.86
C GLY A 466 19.43 18.59 -9.88
N TRP A 467 18.72 18.05 -8.90
CA TRP A 467 19.26 16.98 -8.05
C TRP A 467 18.96 15.62 -8.66
N ALA A 468 19.93 14.70 -8.60
CA ALA A 468 19.63 13.29 -8.77
C ALA A 468 19.00 12.76 -7.49
N PHE A 469 18.11 11.79 -7.62
CA PHE A 469 17.49 11.13 -6.47
C PHE A 469 17.60 9.62 -6.64
N VAL A 470 17.81 8.88 -5.55
CA VAL A 470 17.73 7.41 -5.59
C VAL A 470 16.99 6.90 -4.37
N ASP A 471 16.02 6.01 -4.58
CA ASP A 471 15.26 5.37 -3.50
C ASP A 471 15.68 3.89 -3.42
N VAL A 472 16.36 3.51 -2.34
CA VAL A 472 17.08 2.24 -2.21
C VAL A 472 16.23 1.19 -1.50
N ASN A 473 16.09 0.03 -2.14
CA ASN A 473 15.60 -1.21 -1.54
C ASN A 473 16.83 -2.03 -1.14
N TYR A 474 17.32 -1.82 0.07
CA TYR A 474 18.48 -2.49 0.66
C TYR A 474 18.14 -3.94 1.08
N GLY A 475 19.15 -4.79 1.29
CA GLY A 475 18.97 -6.15 1.80
C GLY A 475 18.13 -6.14 3.08
N GLY A 476 17.00 -6.86 3.10
CA GLY A 476 15.96 -6.67 4.11
C GLY A 476 14.62 -6.19 3.57
N SER A 477 14.64 -5.55 2.40
CA SER A 477 13.43 -5.04 1.76
C SER A 477 12.51 -6.17 1.30
N THR A 478 11.23 -5.84 1.17
CA THR A 478 10.19 -6.73 0.64
C THR A 478 10.05 -6.55 -0.88
N GLY A 479 9.33 -7.44 -1.55
CA GLY A 479 9.14 -7.45 -3.01
C GLY A 479 10.20 -8.22 -3.80
N TYR A 480 11.19 -8.82 -3.12
CA TYR A 480 12.33 -9.54 -3.71
C TYR A 480 12.50 -10.98 -3.20
N GLY A 481 11.55 -11.46 -2.39
CA GLY A 481 11.57 -12.82 -1.85
C GLY A 481 12.18 -12.92 -0.45
N ARG A 482 11.82 -14.01 0.25
CA ARG A 482 12.19 -14.25 1.65
C ARG A 482 13.70 -14.23 1.89
N GLU A 483 14.49 -14.83 0.99
CA GLU A 483 15.95 -14.82 1.10
C GLU A 483 16.53 -13.40 1.09
N TYR A 484 15.94 -12.49 0.32
CA TYR A 484 16.36 -11.08 0.28
C TYR A 484 15.97 -10.35 1.56
N ARG A 485 14.75 -10.59 2.06
CA ARG A 485 14.22 -10.05 3.32
C ARG A 485 15.02 -10.50 4.54
N GLU A 486 15.44 -11.77 4.58
CA GLU A 486 16.20 -12.32 5.70
C GLU A 486 17.66 -11.85 5.75
N ARG A 487 18.17 -11.16 4.71
CA ARG A 487 19.52 -10.56 4.74
C ARG A 487 19.71 -9.56 5.89
N LEU A 488 18.63 -8.93 6.36
CA LEU A 488 18.69 -7.95 7.44
C LEU A 488 18.56 -8.57 8.83
N LEU A 489 18.20 -9.85 8.93
CA LEU A 489 18.00 -10.53 10.20
C LEU A 489 19.30 -10.51 11.03
N GLY A 490 19.27 -9.80 12.16
CA GLY A 490 20.45 -9.59 13.01
C GLY A 490 21.55 -8.73 12.37
N GLN A 491 21.26 -8.01 11.27
CA GLN A 491 22.24 -7.21 10.50
C GLN A 491 21.81 -5.75 10.30
N TRP A 492 20.80 -5.28 11.04
CA TRP A 492 20.33 -3.89 10.94
C TRP A 492 21.37 -2.89 11.47
N GLY A 493 21.69 -1.87 10.67
CA GLY A 493 22.80 -0.94 10.85
C GLY A 493 24.08 -1.34 10.10
N VAL A 494 24.09 -2.51 9.46
CA VAL A 494 25.21 -3.03 8.67
C VAL A 494 24.78 -3.18 7.22
N VAL A 495 23.85 -4.09 6.93
CA VAL A 495 23.46 -4.42 5.55
C VAL A 495 22.77 -3.24 4.87
N ASP A 496 21.82 -2.60 5.55
CA ASP A 496 21.12 -1.40 5.07
C ASP A 496 22.09 -0.23 4.82
N VAL A 497 23.02 0.01 5.74
CA VAL A 497 24.04 1.06 5.60
C VAL A 497 25.01 0.79 4.46
N ASN A 498 25.51 -0.45 4.35
CA ASN A 498 26.47 -0.83 3.32
C ASN A 498 25.84 -0.82 1.93
N ASP A 499 24.61 -1.33 1.79
CA ASP A 499 23.90 -1.27 0.51
C ASP A 499 23.62 0.16 0.05
N CYS A 500 23.30 1.08 0.98
CA CYS A 500 23.14 2.49 0.64
C CYS A 500 24.46 3.12 0.16
N CYS A 501 25.57 2.83 0.84
CA CYS A 501 26.90 3.29 0.42
C CYS A 501 27.30 2.71 -0.95
N ASN A 502 27.07 1.42 -1.17
CA ASN A 502 27.36 0.74 -2.43
C ASN A 502 26.51 1.29 -3.57
N CYS A 503 25.24 1.60 -3.33
CA CYS A 503 24.38 2.25 -4.32
C CYS A 503 24.94 3.62 -4.75
N ALA A 504 25.32 4.45 -3.78
CA ALA A 504 25.90 5.77 -4.06
C ALA A 504 27.22 5.65 -4.85
N ASN A 505 28.13 4.75 -4.43
CA ASN A 505 29.39 4.51 -5.12
C ASN A 505 29.17 3.98 -6.55
N PHE A 506 28.24 3.05 -6.73
CA PHE A 506 27.86 2.53 -8.04
C PHE A 506 27.41 3.67 -8.98
N LEU A 507 26.60 4.62 -8.50
CA LEU A 507 26.18 5.77 -9.30
C LEU A 507 27.34 6.72 -9.64
N VAL A 508 28.30 6.90 -8.73
CA VAL A 508 29.50 7.72 -8.97
C VAL A 508 30.41 7.07 -10.02
N GLU A 509 30.69 5.77 -9.89
CA GLU A 509 31.53 5.00 -10.82
C GLU A 509 30.94 4.98 -12.23
N ASN A 510 29.61 4.88 -12.33
CA ASN A 510 28.87 4.98 -13.60
C ASN A 510 28.72 6.43 -14.10
N ARG A 511 29.38 7.40 -13.47
CA ARG A 511 29.36 8.83 -13.81
C ARG A 511 27.93 9.41 -13.90
N LYS A 512 27.00 8.90 -13.09
CA LYS A 512 25.63 9.41 -13.00
C LYS A 512 25.47 10.55 -12.02
N VAL A 513 26.32 10.62 -10.98
CA VAL A 513 26.27 11.65 -9.92
C VAL A 513 27.66 12.13 -9.53
N ASP A 514 27.72 13.26 -8.83
CA ASP A 514 28.95 13.82 -8.27
C ASP A 514 29.28 13.19 -6.91
N GLY A 515 30.38 12.44 -6.84
CA GLY A 515 30.83 11.77 -5.62
C GLY A 515 31.23 12.69 -4.47
N LYS A 516 31.37 14.00 -4.72
CA LYS A 516 31.62 15.00 -3.67
C LYS A 516 30.33 15.60 -3.10
N ARG A 517 29.16 15.34 -3.70
CA ARG A 517 27.87 15.95 -3.34
C ARG A 517 26.79 14.88 -3.11
N LEU A 518 27.06 13.97 -2.17
CA LEU A 518 26.16 12.87 -1.83
C LEU A 518 25.48 13.17 -0.48
N CYS A 519 24.15 13.16 -0.46
CA CYS A 519 23.33 13.32 0.74
C CYS A 519 22.47 12.07 0.97
N ILE A 520 22.08 11.80 2.22
CA ILE A 520 21.21 10.68 2.58
C ILE A 520 20.01 11.14 3.43
N THR A 521 18.84 10.54 3.25
CA THR A 521 17.65 10.82 4.07
C THR A 521 16.78 9.60 4.29
N GLY A 522 16.05 9.57 5.41
CA GLY A 522 15.14 8.50 5.73
C GLY A 522 14.27 8.80 6.94
N GLY A 523 13.13 8.14 7.01
CA GLY A 523 12.20 8.22 8.14
C GLY A 523 12.11 6.91 8.92
N SER A 524 11.88 6.97 10.23
CA SER A 524 11.73 5.79 11.10
C SER A 524 12.95 4.87 10.97
N ALA A 525 12.80 3.62 10.51
CA ALA A 525 13.94 2.73 10.32
C ALA A 525 14.99 3.28 9.34
N GLY A 526 14.58 3.95 8.26
CA GLY A 526 15.50 4.64 7.36
C GLY A 526 16.15 5.88 8.00
N GLY A 527 15.50 6.48 9.00
CA GLY A 527 16.10 7.53 9.81
C GLY A 527 17.27 7.00 10.65
N TYR A 528 17.17 5.76 11.16
CA TYR A 528 18.30 5.07 11.77
C TYR A 528 19.41 4.78 10.76
N THR A 529 19.09 4.22 9.58
CA THR A 529 20.08 3.98 8.52
C THR A 529 20.80 5.27 8.11
N THR A 530 20.08 6.40 8.05
CA THR A 530 20.63 7.73 7.80
C THR A 530 21.63 8.13 8.88
N LEU A 531 21.25 8.04 10.16
CA LEU A 531 22.14 8.37 11.28
C LEU A 531 23.37 7.46 11.30
N ALA A 532 23.18 6.15 11.15
CA ALA A 532 24.25 5.16 11.13
C ALA A 532 25.21 5.39 9.95
N SER A 533 24.71 5.76 8.78
CA SER A 533 25.55 6.08 7.62
C SER A 533 26.43 7.32 7.87
N LEU A 534 25.89 8.35 8.54
CA LEU A 534 26.66 9.55 8.88
C LEU A 534 27.66 9.30 10.03
N ALA A 535 27.30 8.46 10.99
CA ALA A 535 28.13 8.17 12.15
C ALA A 535 29.28 7.20 11.83
N PHE A 536 29.03 6.20 10.97
CA PHE A 536 29.94 5.05 10.80
C PHE A 536 30.50 4.90 9.38
N ARG A 537 30.16 5.78 8.43
CA ARG A 537 30.70 5.79 7.06
C ARG A 537 31.10 7.21 6.64
N GLN A 538 31.83 7.33 5.54
CA GLN A 538 32.34 8.62 5.01
C GLN A 538 31.76 8.98 3.63
N THR A 539 30.79 8.17 3.17
CA THR A 539 30.20 8.26 1.83
C THR A 539 29.39 9.54 1.64
N PHE A 540 28.55 9.88 2.61
CA PHE A 540 27.64 11.03 2.52
C PHE A 540 28.22 12.26 3.22
N LYS A 541 27.91 13.45 2.68
CA LYS A 541 28.37 14.75 3.19
C LYS A 541 27.38 15.41 4.14
N ALA A 542 26.10 15.06 4.00
CA ALA A 542 25.03 15.54 4.86
C ALA A 542 23.89 14.52 4.86
N GLY A 543 22.99 14.61 5.83
CA GLY A 543 21.76 13.85 5.78
C GLY A 543 20.67 14.34 6.72
N ALA A 544 19.44 13.90 6.43
CA ALA A 544 18.24 14.29 7.16
C ALA A 544 17.52 13.04 7.70
N SER A 545 17.58 12.85 9.01
CA SER A 545 16.87 11.78 9.72
C SER A 545 15.53 12.28 10.26
N LEU A 546 14.44 11.60 9.91
CA LEU A 546 13.10 11.93 10.39
C LEU A 546 12.66 10.85 11.38
N TYR A 547 12.46 11.23 12.65
CA TYR A 547 12.00 10.33 13.74
C TYR A 547 12.73 8.95 13.71
N GLY A 548 14.05 9.00 13.49
CA GLY A 548 14.89 7.82 13.38
C GLY A 548 15.07 7.12 14.72
N VAL A 549 15.07 5.79 14.71
CA VAL A 549 15.34 5.00 15.92
C VAL A 549 16.75 5.32 16.41
N SER A 550 16.86 5.85 17.62
CA SER A 550 18.12 6.17 18.27
C SER A 550 17.96 6.05 19.78
N VAL A 551 19.05 5.76 20.49
CA VAL A 551 19.02 5.72 21.96
C VAL A 551 19.30 7.13 22.47
N ASN A 552 18.24 7.86 22.83
CA ASN A 552 18.23 9.09 23.65
C ASN A 552 19.46 10.03 23.53
N LEU A 553 19.86 10.37 22.31
CA LEU A 553 20.88 11.40 22.04
C LEU A 553 20.37 12.26 20.89
N LEU A 554 20.08 13.53 21.21
CA LEU A 554 19.88 14.60 20.25
C LEU A 554 21.05 14.60 19.25
N CYS A 555 20.77 14.25 17.99
CA CYS A 555 21.72 14.40 16.89
C CYS A 555 21.28 15.56 16.00
N PHE A 556 21.89 16.72 16.19
CA PHE A 556 22.06 17.70 15.10
C PHE A 556 23.39 17.38 14.44
N ALA A 557 23.36 16.85 13.22
CA ALA A 557 24.52 16.87 12.34
C ALA A 557 24.34 18.09 11.42
N ILE A 558 25.16 19.12 11.62
CA ILE A 558 25.27 20.28 10.73
C ILE A 558 26.28 19.96 9.64
#